data_AF-A0A660X520-F1
#
_entry.id   AF-A0A660X520-F1
#
_cell.length_a   1.000
_cell.length_b   1.000
_cell.length_c   1.000
_cell.angle_alpha   90.00
_cell.angle_beta   90.00
_cell.angle_gamma   90.00
#
_symmetry.space_group_name_H-M   'P 1'
#
loop_
_entity.id
_entity.type
_entity.pdbx_description
1 polymer ?
#
loop_
_entity_poly.entity_id
_entity_poly.type
_entity_poly.pdbx_seq_one_letter_code
_entity_poly.pdbx_strand_id
1 'polypeptide(L)' 'MLSKELLEILACPKCKGDLIYDEENQWLICENCRLRYPIKDDIPIMIIEEAEKF' A
#
# COMPACT_ATOMS: atom_id res chain seq x y z
N MET A 1 7.75 14.06 -0.74
CA MET A 1 7.59 13.25 -1.96
C MET A 1 8.25 11.91 -1.71
N LEU A 2 7.45 10.84 -1.54
CA LEU A 2 7.96 9.47 -1.62
C LEU A 2 8.61 9.27 -3.00
N SER A 3 9.85 8.80 -3.05
CA SER A 3 10.51 8.51 -4.33
C SER A 3 9.87 7.29 -4.99
N LYS A 4 9.65 7.34 -6.31
CA LYS A 4 9.08 6.23 -7.09
C LYS A 4 9.84 4.92 -6.92
N GLU A 5 11.16 5.00 -6.78
CA GLU A 5 12.04 3.84 -6.50
C GLU A 5 11.71 3.13 -5.19
N LEU A 6 11.18 3.84 -4.18
CA LEU A 6 10.79 3.26 -2.89
C LEU A 6 9.47 2.51 -3.01
N LEU A 7 8.54 3.00 -3.84
CA LEU A 7 7.28 2.32 -4.16
C LEU A 7 7.53 1.01 -4.94
N GLU A 8 8.54 0.98 -5.82
CA GLU A 8 8.92 -0.22 -6.59
C GLU A 8 9.48 -1.36 -5.70
N ILE A 9 9.97 -1.05 -4.49
CA ILE A 9 10.47 -2.04 -3.53
C ILE A 9 9.35 -2.54 -2.60
N LEU A 10 8.26 -1.79 -2.48
CA LEU A 10 7.17 -2.12 -1.55
C LEU A 10 6.31 -3.26 -2.10
N ALA A 11 6.27 -4.35 -1.34
CA ALA A 11 5.41 -5.49 -1.61
C ALA A 11 4.35 -5.65 -0.51
N CYS A 12 3.19 -6.20 -0.87
CA CYS A 12 2.11 -6.46 0.06
C CYS A 12 2.61 -7.30 1.26
N PRO A 13 2.41 -6.88 2.52
CA PRO A 13 2.93 -7.58 3.68
C PRO A 13 2.35 -9.00 3.82
N LYS A 14 1.12 -9.21 3.32
CA LYS A 14 0.38 -10.47 3.40
C LYS A 14 0.79 -11.49 2.34
N CYS A 15 0.82 -11.12 1.06
CA CYS A 15 1.08 -12.06 -0.05
C CYS A 15 2.39 -11.82 -0.81
N LYS A 16 3.13 -10.75 -0.47
CA LYS A 16 4.36 -10.32 -1.16
C LYS A 16 4.19 -9.98 -2.65
N GLY A 17 2.95 -9.80 -3.10
CA GLY A 17 2.65 -9.30 -4.45
C GLY A 17 2.76 -7.79 -4.56
N ASP A 18 2.60 -7.30 -5.79
CA ASP A 18 2.73 -5.88 -6.11
C ASP A 18 1.65 -5.02 -5.45
N LEU A 19 1.98 -3.75 -5.29
CA LEU A 19 1.11 -2.71 -4.76
C LEU A 19 0.92 -1.60 -5.78
N ILE A 20 -0.33 -1.13 -5.90
CA ILE A 20 -0.70 0.02 -6.72
C ILE A 20 -0.85 1.20 -5.78
N TYR A 21 -0.14 2.30 -6.06
CA TYR A 21 -0.31 3.54 -5.32
C TYR A 21 -1.47 4.35 -5.89
N ASP A 22 -2.51 4.52 -5.10
CA ASP A 22 -3.60 5.47 -5.33
C ASP A 22 -3.21 6.82 -4.73
N GLU A 23 -2.64 7.68 -5.58
CA GLU A 23 -2.22 9.04 -5.22
C GLU A 23 -3.39 9.94 -4.79
N GLU A 24 -4.56 9.77 -5.39
CA GLU A 24 -5.73 10.63 -5.12
C GLU A 24 -6.28 10.39 -3.72
N ASN A 25 -6.37 9.11 -3.32
CA ASN A 25 -6.97 8.71 -2.06
C ASN A 25 -5.93 8.40 -0.96
N GLN A 26 -4.64 8.40 -1.28
CA GLN A 26 -3.53 8.07 -0.37
C GLN A 26 -3.57 6.63 0.14
N TRP A 27 -3.64 5.65 -0.77
CA TRP A 27 -3.65 4.22 -0.44
C TRP A 27 -2.62 3.42 -1.23
N LEU A 28 -2.10 2.35 -0.62
CA LEU A 28 -1.42 1.27 -1.33
C LEU A 28 -2.37 0.07 -1.47
N ILE A 29 -2.70 -0.28 -2.69
CA ILE A 29 -3.72 -1.26 -3.03
C ILE A 29 -3.06 -2.57 -3.48
N CYS A 30 -3.45 -3.69 -2.86
CA CYS A 30 -3.09 -5.03 -3.30
C CYS A 30 -4.31 -5.73 -3.91
N GLU A 31 -4.36 -5.86 -5.24
CA GLU A 31 -5.46 -6.53 -5.94
C GLU A 31 -5.59 -8.02 -5.60
N ASN A 32 -4.45 -8.71 -5.43
CA ASN A 32 -4.43 -10.14 -5.13
C ASN A 32 -5.07 -10.46 -3.77
N CYS A 33 -4.83 -9.61 -2.76
CA CYS A 33 -5.43 -9.76 -1.44
C CYS A 33 -6.77 -9.04 -1.27
N ARG A 34 -7.14 -8.16 -2.21
CA ARG A 34 -8.23 -7.18 -2.08
C ARG A 34 -8.13 -6.38 -0.78
N LEU A 35 -6.93 -5.90 -0.48
CA LEU A 35 -6.62 -5.07 0.67
C LEU A 35 -6.02 -3.74 0.23
N ARG A 36 -6.35 -2.67 0.95
CA ARG A 36 -5.73 -1.36 0.82
C ARG A 36 -5.11 -0.94 2.15
N TYR A 37 -3.91 -0.39 2.08
CA TYR A 37 -3.13 0.09 3.22
C TYR A 37 -3.10 1.63 3.19
N PRO A 38 -3.46 2.32 4.28
CA PRO A 38 -3.52 3.78 4.28
C PRO A 38 -2.11 4.39 4.32
N ILE A 39 -1.95 5.55 3.68
CA ILE A 39 -0.78 6.41 3.86
C ILE A 39 -1.19 7.57 4.77
N LYS A 40 -0.49 7.73 5.89
CA LYS A 40 -0.74 8.79 6.89
C LYS A 40 0.55 9.57 7.08
N ASP A 41 0.50 10.90 6.95
CA ASP A 41 1.67 11.77 7.07
C ASP A 41 2.84 11.36 6.15
N ASP A 42 2.53 11.00 4.89
CA ASP A 42 3.48 10.43 3.91
C ASP A 42 4.11 9.09 4.35
N ILE A 43 3.59 8.42 5.39
CA ILE A 43 4.09 7.11 5.86
C ILE A 43 3.06 6.01 5.55
N PRO A 44 3.43 5.01 4.73
CA PRO A 44 2.59 3.84 4.50
C PRO A 44 2.40 2.98 5.76
N ILE A 45 1.15 2.76 6.17
CA ILE A 45 0.81 1.89 7.30
C ILE A 45 0.65 0.45 6.78
N MET A 46 1.77 -0.27 6.70
CA MET A 46 1.86 -1.63 6.15
C MET A 46 1.52 -2.72 7.17
N ILE A 47 0.49 -2.50 7.98
CA ILE A 47 0.01 -3.42 9.03
C ILE A 47 -1.23 -4.14 8.50
N ILE A 48 -1.29 -5.47 8.61
CA ILE A 48 -2.38 -6.28 8.04
C ILE A 48 -3.71 -6.00 8.76
N GLU A 49 -3.65 -5.73 10.07
CA GLU A 49 -4.77 -5.42 10.94
C GLU A 49 -5.39 -4.05 10.66
N GLU A 50 -4.59 -3.10 10.16
CA GLU A 50 -5.02 -1.75 9.77
C GLU A 50 -5.48 -1.69 8.30
N ALA A 51 -5.35 -2.80 7.56
CA ALA A 51 -5.71 -2.86 6.16
C ALA A 51 -7.23 -2.97 5.99
N GLU A 52 -7.76 -2.22 5.02
CA GLU A 52 -9.19 -2.28 4.68
C GLU A 52 -9.41 -3.14 3.45
N LYS A 53 -10.57 -3.81 3.36
CA LYS A 53 -11.00 -4.45 2.12
C LYS A 53 -11.57 -3.42 1.15
N PHE A 54 -11.39 -3.67 -0.14
CA PHE A 54 -12.01 -2.90 -1.22
C PHE A 54 -12.68 -3.82 -2.25
#